data_AF-A0A0F8E3U6-F1
#
_entry.id   AF-A0A0F8E3U6-F1
#
_cell.length_a   1.000
_cell.length_b   1.000
_cell.length_c   1.000
_cell.angle_alpha   90.00
_cell.angle_beta   90.00
_cell.angle_gamma   90.00
#
_symmetry.space_group_name_H-M   'P 1'
#
loop_
_entity.id
_entity.type
_entity.pdbx_description
1 polymer ?
#
loop_
_entity_poly.entity_id
_entity_poly.type
_entity_poly.pdbx_seq_one_letter_code
_entity_poly.pdbx_strand_id
1 'polypeptide(L)'
;MTDHIDTLGTIVTIDGTTIHGIDLDTIPIPDGDTGDKNTSTLDSGTTMDKGLGMFDPGSAEITGIKVSGDTGQAALVAAYGDRVLHTFQVKVVDAGEVYEYQGYVTKFNPGSADNTYKFSSKILASGAFSLTTTYAGITSIEGAGAGIAYSPATANTELPSTANDVIFKEATGITTDTVKVTAALASYIGISYNNGSTWTTLTSGTATAVPEANWPAAGKLTKALIKVKETGKATRFVNLFIARA
;
A
#
# COMPACT_ATOMS: atom_id res chain seq x y z
N MET A 1 5.16 18.89 18.52
CA MET A 1 4.35 19.08 17.31
C MET A 1 5.09 18.33 16.23
N THR A 2 4.51 17.24 15.75
CA THR A 2 5.14 16.42 14.72
C THR A 2 4.92 17.16 13.41
N ASP A 3 5.96 17.79 12.89
CA ASP A 3 5.97 18.22 11.50
C ASP A 3 5.74 16.96 10.67
N HIS A 4 4.56 16.85 10.07
CA HIS A 4 4.31 15.90 9.01
C HIS A 4 5.17 16.32 7.82
N ILE A 5 6.43 15.84 7.78
CA ILE A 5 7.18 15.79 6.53
C ILE A 5 6.76 14.49 5.85
N ASP A 6 5.50 14.45 5.38
CA ASP A 6 5.01 13.37 4.55
C ASP A 6 5.30 13.72 3.08
N THR A 7 6.58 13.80 2.71
CA THR A 7 6.96 13.76 1.29
C THR A 7 6.74 12.35 0.79
N LEU A 8 5.49 12.01 0.46
CA LEU A 8 5.12 10.71 -0.07
C LEU A 8 5.80 10.52 -1.42
N GLY A 9 6.72 9.56 -1.50
CA GLY A 9 7.31 9.15 -2.76
C GLY A 9 6.20 8.60 -3.66
N THR A 10 5.79 9.39 -4.67
CA THR A 10 4.73 9.02 -5.61
C THR A 10 5.34 8.80 -6.98
N ILE A 11 5.06 7.64 -7.57
CA ILE A 11 5.43 7.33 -8.95
C ILE A 11 4.15 7.28 -9.77
N VAL A 12 4.08 8.03 -10.86
CA VAL A 12 2.94 8.02 -11.76
C VAL A 12 3.37 7.51 -13.12
N THR A 13 2.55 6.66 -13.72
CA THR A 13 2.76 6.14 -15.08
C THR A 13 1.54 6.39 -15.94
N ILE A 14 1.77 6.49 -17.25
CA ILE A 14 0.74 6.43 -18.31
C ILE A 14 1.08 5.27 -19.24
N ASP A 15 0.17 4.31 -19.38
CA ASP A 15 0.36 3.06 -20.14
C ASP A 15 1.66 2.32 -19.78
N GLY A 16 2.01 2.32 -18.50
CA GLY A 16 3.24 1.72 -17.97
C GLY A 16 4.51 2.56 -18.18
N THR A 17 4.44 3.72 -18.82
CA THR A 17 5.56 4.66 -18.97
C THR A 17 5.60 5.64 -17.79
N THR A 18 6.69 5.63 -17.03
CA THR A 18 6.89 6.55 -15.89
C THR A 18 6.97 8.00 -16.33
N ILE A 19 6.25 8.87 -15.63
CA ILE A 19 6.28 10.33 -15.78
C ILE A 19 7.22 10.89 -14.71
N HIS A 20 8.34 11.48 -15.14
CA HIS A 20 9.31 12.06 -14.21
C HIS A 20 9.01 13.55 -13.92
N GLY A 21 9.62 14.06 -12.85
CA GLY A 21 9.57 15.48 -12.49
C GLY A 21 8.25 15.92 -11.84
N ILE A 22 7.39 14.98 -11.42
CA ILE A 22 6.15 15.29 -10.71
C ILE A 22 6.47 16.00 -9.38
N ASP A 23 5.67 17.01 -9.05
CA ASP A 23 5.80 17.72 -7.78
C ASP A 23 5.63 16.74 -6.61
N LEU A 24 6.52 16.83 -5.61
CA LEU A 24 6.35 16.10 -4.36
C LEU A 24 5.03 16.54 -3.69
N ASP A 25 4.45 15.65 -2.87
CA ASP A 25 3.18 15.87 -2.16
C ASP A 25 1.92 15.92 -3.04
N THR A 26 2.04 15.56 -4.32
CA THR A 26 0.89 15.39 -5.22
C THR A 26 0.57 13.92 -5.43
N ILE A 27 -0.70 13.56 -5.22
CA ILE A 27 -1.23 12.24 -5.52
C ILE A 27 -2.36 12.44 -6.53
N PRO A 28 -2.10 12.28 -7.85
CA PRO A 28 -3.09 12.58 -8.88
C PRO A 28 -4.12 11.45 -9.00
N ILE A 29 -4.94 11.30 -7.96
CA ILE A 29 -6.11 10.43 -7.92
C ILE A 29 -7.33 11.32 -8.14
N PRO A 30 -8.23 10.96 -9.06
CA PRO A 30 -9.45 11.71 -9.30
C PRO A 30 -10.35 11.74 -8.05
N ASP A 31 -10.90 12.92 -7.75
CA ASP A 31 -11.93 13.10 -6.73
C ASP A 31 -13.30 12.96 -7.39
N GLY A 32 -13.85 11.75 -7.33
CA GLY A 32 -15.14 11.41 -7.91
C GLY A 32 -16.29 11.61 -6.94
N ASP A 33 -17.50 11.78 -7.46
CA ASP A 33 -18.71 11.94 -6.66
C ASP A 33 -19.83 11.01 -7.15
N THR A 34 -20.65 10.56 -6.22
CA THR A 34 -21.87 9.79 -6.53
C THR A 34 -23.06 10.73 -6.49
N GLY A 35 -23.66 10.92 -7.65
CA GLY A 35 -24.83 11.80 -7.77
C GLY A 35 -25.93 11.15 -8.58
N ASP A 36 -27.15 11.60 -8.31
CA ASP A 36 -28.26 11.36 -9.22
C ASP A 36 -28.04 12.22 -10.48
N LYS A 37 -27.95 11.58 -11.64
CA LYS A 37 -27.84 12.29 -12.91
C LYS A 37 -29.22 12.41 -13.54
N ASN A 38 -29.55 13.58 -14.08
CA ASN A 38 -30.75 13.73 -14.89
C ASN A 38 -30.56 12.98 -16.20
N THR A 39 -31.42 12.00 -16.48
CA THR A 39 -31.40 11.17 -17.69
C THR A 39 -32.64 11.42 -18.56
N SER A 40 -33.37 12.52 -18.30
CA SER A 40 -34.59 12.85 -19.03
C SER A 40 -34.29 13.00 -20.53
N THR A 41 -35.17 12.41 -21.33
CA THR A 41 -35.19 12.55 -22.79
C THR A 41 -36.38 13.40 -23.22
N LEU A 42 -36.50 13.67 -24.52
CA LEU A 42 -37.64 14.42 -25.07
C LEU A 42 -38.99 13.72 -24.78
N ASP A 43 -38.96 12.40 -24.57
CA ASP A 43 -40.14 11.55 -24.33
C ASP A 43 -40.52 11.43 -22.84
N SER A 44 -39.73 11.99 -21.92
CA SER A 44 -39.94 11.89 -20.46
C SER A 44 -41.18 12.66 -19.95
N GLY A 45 -41.90 13.36 -20.82
CA GLY A 45 -43.15 14.05 -20.49
C GLY A 45 -42.95 15.19 -19.48
N THR A 46 -43.80 15.27 -18.45
CA THR A 46 -43.76 16.34 -17.42
C THR A 46 -42.95 15.98 -16.17
N THR A 47 -42.33 14.80 -16.13
CA THR A 47 -41.57 14.29 -14.98
C THR A 47 -40.11 14.09 -15.37
N MET A 48 -39.19 14.36 -14.44
CA MET A 48 -37.76 14.13 -14.67
C MET A 48 -37.40 12.67 -14.40
N ASP A 49 -36.71 12.04 -15.35
CA ASP A 49 -36.06 10.76 -15.14
C ASP A 49 -34.68 10.96 -14.48
N LYS A 50 -34.38 10.15 -13.48
CA LYS A 50 -33.11 10.17 -12.76
C LYS A 50 -32.40 8.83 -12.89
N GLY A 51 -31.14 8.87 -13.31
CA GLY A 51 -30.19 7.80 -13.10
C GLY A 51 -29.63 7.90 -11.68
N LEU A 52 -30.05 7.01 -10.79
CA LEU A 52 -29.63 7.03 -9.39
C LEU A 52 -28.24 6.42 -9.21
N GLY A 53 -27.43 7.02 -8.34
CA GLY A 53 -26.18 6.41 -7.86
C GLY A 53 -25.12 6.18 -8.94
N MET A 54 -25.15 6.93 -10.04
CA MET A 54 -24.08 6.87 -11.03
C MET A 54 -22.85 7.57 -10.47
N PHE A 55 -21.76 6.82 -10.33
CA PHE A 55 -20.47 7.35 -9.91
C PHE A 55 -19.80 8.07 -11.08
N ASP A 56 -19.54 9.35 -10.89
CA ASP A 56 -18.73 10.17 -11.78
C ASP A 56 -17.30 10.15 -11.23
N PRO A 57 -16.34 9.51 -11.93
CA PRO A 57 -15.00 9.35 -11.42
C PRO A 57 -14.23 10.67 -11.32
N GLY A 58 -14.76 11.78 -11.86
CA GLY A 58 -14.20 13.11 -11.68
C GLY A 58 -12.93 13.34 -12.50
N SER A 59 -12.04 14.19 -12.00
CA SER A 59 -10.81 14.59 -12.69
C SER A 59 -9.61 14.63 -11.76
N ALA A 60 -8.44 14.38 -12.31
CA ALA A 60 -7.15 14.55 -11.64
C ALA A 60 -6.28 15.57 -12.39
N GLU A 61 -5.27 16.11 -11.70
CA GLU A 61 -4.25 16.96 -12.30
C GLU A 61 -2.86 16.45 -11.91
N ILE A 62 -1.99 16.27 -12.92
CA ILE A 62 -0.57 15.98 -12.73
C ILE A 62 0.20 17.27 -12.97
N THR A 63 0.95 17.73 -11.97
CA THR A 63 1.83 18.89 -12.09
C THR A 63 3.27 18.50 -11.79
N GLY A 64 4.21 19.26 -12.34
CA GLY A 64 5.61 19.03 -12.08
C GLY A 64 6.56 19.93 -12.86
N ILE A 65 7.84 19.64 -12.73
CA ILE A 65 8.93 20.20 -13.52
C ILE A 65 8.92 19.54 -14.90
N LYS A 66 8.98 20.36 -15.95
CA LYS A 66 9.17 19.86 -17.30
C LYS A 66 10.60 19.32 -17.42
N VAL A 67 10.70 18.04 -17.71
CA VAL A 67 11.98 17.37 -17.99
C VAL A 67 12.10 17.21 -19.50
N SER A 68 13.21 17.70 -20.07
CA SER A 68 13.48 17.58 -21.51
C SER A 68 13.81 16.13 -21.86
N GLY A 69 13.11 15.58 -22.85
CA GLY A 69 13.31 14.19 -23.29
C GLY A 69 12.61 13.13 -22.44
N ASP A 70 11.83 13.52 -21.43
CA ASP A 70 11.07 12.55 -20.62
C ASP A 70 9.98 11.87 -21.46
N THR A 71 10.02 10.53 -21.47
CA THR A 71 9.11 9.71 -22.27
C THR A 71 7.68 9.73 -21.71
N GLY A 72 7.50 9.80 -20.39
CA GLY A 72 6.17 9.91 -19.78
C GLY A 72 5.49 11.24 -20.07
N GLN A 73 6.21 12.36 -19.97
CA GLN A 73 5.70 13.67 -20.37
C GLN A 73 5.40 13.74 -21.87
N ALA A 74 6.20 13.07 -22.73
CA ALA A 74 5.88 12.95 -24.15
C ALA A 74 4.62 12.11 -24.40
N ALA A 75 4.41 11.05 -23.63
CA ALA A 75 3.19 10.24 -23.68
C ALA A 75 1.95 11.05 -23.26
N LEU A 76 2.05 11.93 -22.26
CA LEU A 76 0.96 12.86 -21.90
C LEU A 76 0.59 13.81 -23.06
N VAL A 77 1.58 14.30 -23.80
CA VAL A 77 1.35 15.14 -25.00
C VAL A 77 0.66 14.35 -26.10
N ALA A 78 1.10 13.10 -26.33
CA ALA A 78 0.49 12.22 -27.32
C ALA A 78 -0.97 11.89 -26.96
N ALA A 79 -1.22 11.52 -25.71
CA ALA A 79 -2.55 11.23 -25.16
C ALA A 79 -3.51 12.44 -25.24
N TYR A 80 -2.98 13.66 -25.09
CA TYR A 80 -3.78 14.87 -25.32
C TYR A 80 -4.19 15.01 -26.80
N GLY A 81 -3.32 14.60 -27.73
CA GLY A 81 -3.54 14.69 -29.17
C GLY A 81 -4.47 13.61 -29.72
N ASP A 82 -4.40 12.38 -29.22
CA ASP A 82 -5.20 11.25 -29.72
C ASP A 82 -6.61 11.19 -29.13
N ARG A 83 -6.81 11.76 -27.92
CA ARG A 83 -8.08 11.78 -27.18
C ARG A 83 -8.65 10.39 -26.91
N VAL A 84 -7.78 9.41 -26.66
CA VAL A 84 -8.15 8.04 -26.32
C VAL A 84 -8.04 7.81 -24.80
N LEU A 85 -8.64 6.72 -24.31
CA LEU A 85 -8.46 6.28 -22.93
C LEU A 85 -7.06 5.71 -22.74
N HIS A 86 -6.37 6.21 -21.73
CA HIS A 86 -5.08 5.69 -21.27
C HIS A 86 -5.20 5.16 -19.84
N THR A 87 -4.35 4.19 -19.50
CA THR A 87 -4.27 3.66 -18.14
C THR A 87 -3.26 4.47 -17.35
N PHE A 88 -3.70 5.05 -16.24
CA PHE A 88 -2.87 5.74 -15.27
C PHE A 88 -2.67 4.87 -14.05
N GLN A 89 -1.43 4.78 -13.58
CA GLN A 89 -1.12 4.15 -12.29
C GLN A 89 -0.40 5.15 -11.39
N VAL A 90 -0.87 5.27 -10.16
CA VAL A 90 -0.28 6.10 -9.10
C VAL A 90 0.18 5.17 -7.98
N LYS A 91 1.49 5.02 -7.83
CA LYS A 91 2.11 4.22 -6.78
C LYS A 91 2.55 5.12 -5.63
N VAL A 92 1.92 4.95 -4.47
CA VAL A 92 2.36 5.55 -3.21
C VAL A 92 3.37 4.60 -2.58
N VAL A 93 4.65 4.87 -2.80
CA VAL A 93 5.75 3.92 -2.56
C VAL A 93 5.79 3.48 -1.10
N ASP A 94 5.66 4.41 -0.17
CA ASP A 94 5.75 4.12 1.27
C ASP A 94 4.51 3.42 1.84
N ALA A 95 3.35 3.62 1.20
CA ALA A 95 2.12 2.90 1.53
C ALA A 95 2.05 1.53 0.84
N GLY A 96 2.90 1.26 -0.16
CA GLY A 96 2.81 0.07 -1.01
C GLY A 96 1.49 -0.03 -1.76
N GLU A 97 0.83 1.10 -1.99
CA GLU A 97 -0.47 1.20 -2.66
C GLU A 97 -0.24 1.56 -4.13
N VAL A 98 -1.02 0.92 -4.99
CA VAL A 98 -1.11 1.24 -6.41
C VAL A 98 -2.57 1.51 -6.73
N TYR A 99 -2.85 2.77 -7.08
CA TYR A 99 -4.12 3.20 -7.63
C TYR A 99 -4.05 3.11 -9.14
N GLU A 100 -5.03 2.47 -9.77
CA GLU A 100 -5.14 2.38 -11.22
C GLU A 100 -6.49 2.90 -11.67
N TYR A 101 -6.48 3.72 -12.73
CA TYR A 101 -7.69 4.23 -13.38
C TYR A 101 -7.45 4.50 -14.85
N GLN A 102 -8.54 4.59 -15.61
CA GLN A 102 -8.50 5.03 -17.00
C GLN A 102 -8.93 6.48 -17.10
N GLY A 103 -8.38 7.22 -18.07
CA GLY A 103 -8.78 8.60 -18.30
C GLY A 103 -8.33 9.17 -19.63
N TYR A 104 -8.91 10.31 -19.96
CA TYR A 104 -8.53 11.12 -21.12
C TYR A 104 -7.66 12.29 -20.66
N VAL A 105 -6.56 12.55 -21.36
CA VAL A 105 -5.83 13.80 -21.15
C VAL A 105 -6.60 14.94 -21.85
N THR A 106 -7.18 15.83 -21.06
CA THR A 106 -8.02 16.94 -21.55
C THR A 106 -7.25 18.25 -21.70
N LYS A 107 -6.05 18.33 -21.11
CA LYS A 107 -5.18 19.50 -21.18
C LYS A 107 -3.74 19.08 -20.93
N PHE A 108 -2.82 19.64 -21.71
CA PHE A 108 -1.39 19.59 -21.41
C PHE A 108 -0.79 20.98 -21.63
N ASN A 109 -0.28 21.60 -20.56
CA ASN A 109 0.25 22.96 -20.59
C ASN A 109 1.68 23.00 -20.04
N PRO A 110 2.71 23.22 -20.89
CA PRO A 110 3.98 23.69 -20.41
C PRO A 110 3.86 25.16 -19.97
N GLY A 111 4.54 25.54 -18.89
CA GLY A 111 4.53 26.90 -18.36
C GLY A 111 5.78 27.20 -17.54
N SER A 112 5.87 28.41 -17.02
CA SER A 112 6.91 28.79 -16.05
C SER A 112 6.27 29.25 -14.75
N ALA A 113 6.79 28.77 -13.63
CA ALA A 113 6.45 29.23 -12.29
C ALA A 113 7.74 29.21 -11.46
N ASP A 114 7.96 30.24 -10.64
CA ASP A 114 9.13 30.35 -9.75
C ASP A 114 10.47 30.13 -10.47
N ASN A 115 10.63 30.71 -11.66
CA ASN A 115 11.78 30.54 -12.56
C ASN A 115 12.09 29.08 -12.95
N THR A 116 11.13 28.18 -12.76
CA THR A 116 11.24 26.76 -13.11
C THR A 116 10.32 26.45 -14.28
N TYR A 117 10.83 25.70 -15.26
CA TYR A 117 10.02 25.24 -16.38
C TYR A 117 9.13 24.09 -15.89
N LYS A 118 7.82 24.31 -15.87
CA LYS A 118 6.81 23.39 -15.31
C LYS A 118 5.90 22.83 -16.40
N PHE A 119 5.20 21.76 -16.09
CA PHE A 119 4.07 21.28 -16.86
C PHE A 119 2.87 21.02 -15.94
N SER A 120 1.67 21.08 -16.52
CA SER A 120 0.42 20.63 -15.91
C SER A 120 -0.35 19.81 -16.95
N SER A 121 -0.94 18.71 -16.51
CA SER A 121 -1.80 17.85 -17.31
C SER A 121 -3.09 17.57 -16.57
N LYS A 122 -4.25 17.82 -17.20
CA LYS A 122 -5.56 17.49 -16.63
C LYS A 122 -6.10 16.20 -17.22
N ILE A 123 -6.56 15.32 -16.35
CA ILE A 123 -7.10 14.02 -16.71
C ILE A 123 -8.57 13.98 -16.32
N LEU A 124 -9.43 13.65 -17.27
CA LEU A 124 -10.82 13.31 -16.99
C LEU A 124 -10.91 11.80 -16.86
N ALA A 125 -11.23 11.32 -15.66
CA ALA A 125 -11.25 9.90 -15.37
C ALA A 125 -12.48 9.23 -16.00
N SER A 126 -12.39 7.92 -16.22
CA SER A 126 -13.42 7.11 -16.82
C SER A 126 -13.36 5.69 -16.27
N GLY A 127 -14.53 5.09 -16.03
CA GLY A 127 -14.63 3.73 -15.51
C GLY A 127 -14.34 3.64 -14.01
N ALA A 128 -14.07 2.41 -13.56
CA ALA A 128 -13.82 2.10 -12.15
C ALA A 128 -12.35 2.30 -11.78
N PHE A 129 -12.15 2.66 -10.51
CA PHE A 129 -10.83 2.67 -9.87
C PHE A 129 -10.50 1.28 -9.34
N SER A 130 -9.22 0.92 -9.36
CA SER A 130 -8.73 -0.18 -8.55
C SER A 130 -7.62 0.31 -7.61
N LEU A 131 -7.66 -0.21 -6.38
CA LEU A 131 -6.61 -0.03 -5.39
C LEU A 131 -6.05 -1.40 -5.06
N THR A 132 -4.75 -1.56 -5.20
CA THR A 132 -4.03 -2.75 -4.75
C THR A 132 -2.97 -2.36 -3.75
N THR A 133 -2.86 -3.12 -2.65
CA THR A 133 -1.84 -2.92 -1.63
C THR A 133 -0.94 -4.13 -1.59
N THR A 134 0.36 -3.92 -1.75
CA THR A 134 1.37 -4.97 -1.60
C THR A 134 2.07 -4.80 -0.26
N TYR A 135 1.87 -5.75 0.65
CA TYR A 135 2.51 -5.75 1.97
C TYR A 135 3.90 -6.40 1.92
N ALA A 136 4.78 -5.97 2.83
CA ALA A 136 6.10 -6.57 3.03
C ALA A 136 5.99 -8.09 3.27
N GLY A 137 6.91 -8.85 2.67
CA GLY A 137 6.87 -10.31 2.73
C GLY A 137 7.36 -10.87 4.06
N ILE A 138 6.65 -11.86 4.61
CA ILE A 138 7.14 -12.74 5.69
C ILE A 138 6.99 -14.16 5.19
N THR A 139 8.10 -14.88 5.12
CA THR A 139 8.15 -16.27 4.65
C THR A 139 7.79 -17.23 5.78
N SER A 140 8.35 -17.05 6.97
CA SER A 140 8.07 -17.90 8.12
C SER A 140 8.20 -17.17 9.45
N ILE A 141 7.48 -17.67 10.45
CA ILE A 141 7.58 -17.31 11.86
C ILE A 141 7.65 -18.61 12.66
N GLU A 142 8.78 -18.83 13.32
CA GLU A 142 9.15 -20.11 13.91
C GLU A 142 9.55 -19.94 15.38
N GLY A 143 9.16 -20.90 16.22
CA GLY A 143 9.72 -21.07 17.55
C GLY A 143 10.78 -22.18 17.54
N ALA A 144 11.84 -22.06 18.35
CA ALA A 144 12.88 -23.11 18.45
C ALA A 144 12.44 -24.35 19.24
N GLY A 145 11.22 -24.35 19.77
CA GLY A 145 10.71 -25.44 20.57
C GLY A 145 10.32 -26.68 19.77
N ALA A 146 10.76 -27.85 20.23
CA ALA A 146 10.25 -29.12 19.74
C ALA A 146 8.75 -29.29 20.07
N GLY A 147 7.95 -29.74 19.11
CA GLY A 147 6.53 -30.00 19.33
C GLY A 147 5.63 -28.76 19.36
N ILE A 148 6.12 -27.58 18.94
CA ILE A 148 5.26 -26.43 18.70
C ILE A 148 4.32 -26.74 17.53
N ALA A 149 3.03 -26.64 17.78
CA ALA A 149 2.02 -26.60 16.73
C ALA A 149 1.75 -25.15 16.33
N TYR A 150 1.58 -24.91 15.04
CA TYR A 150 1.37 -23.59 14.48
C TYR A 150 -0.08 -23.41 14.03
N SER A 151 -0.60 -22.19 14.12
CA SER A 151 -1.82 -21.76 13.44
C SER A 151 -1.54 -20.42 12.76
N PRO A 152 -1.58 -20.33 11.41
CA PRO A 152 -1.79 -21.43 10.47
C PRO A 152 -0.70 -22.51 10.58
N ALA A 153 -1.03 -23.76 10.21
CA ALA A 153 -0.13 -24.90 10.36
C ALA A 153 1.18 -24.77 9.55
N THR A 154 1.17 -23.93 8.52
CA THR A 154 2.33 -23.64 7.66
C THR A 154 3.15 -22.44 8.12
N ALA A 155 2.80 -21.75 9.22
CA ALA A 155 3.46 -20.50 9.60
C ALA A 155 4.98 -20.62 9.74
N ASN A 156 5.48 -21.83 10.03
CA ASN A 156 6.90 -22.14 10.18
C ASN A 156 7.66 -22.38 8.86
N THR A 157 6.97 -22.53 7.73
CA THR A 157 7.60 -22.79 6.42
C THR A 157 7.11 -21.86 5.32
N GLU A 158 5.83 -21.46 5.40
CA GLU A 158 5.16 -20.60 4.45
C GLU A 158 3.97 -19.89 5.14
N LEU A 159 4.20 -18.64 5.54
CA LEU A 159 3.16 -17.79 6.10
C LEU A 159 2.39 -17.10 4.94
N PRO A 160 1.09 -17.39 4.75
CA PRO A 160 0.29 -16.76 3.70
C PRO A 160 0.33 -15.23 3.82
N SER A 161 0.28 -14.51 2.70
CA SER A 161 0.28 -13.03 2.68
C SER A 161 -0.91 -12.41 3.42
N THR A 162 -2.02 -13.15 3.51
CA THR A 162 -3.25 -12.75 4.20
C THR A 162 -3.26 -13.09 5.70
N ALA A 163 -2.29 -13.86 6.18
CA ALA A 163 -2.21 -14.23 7.60
C ALA A 163 -1.66 -13.07 8.43
N ASN A 164 -2.52 -12.53 9.31
CA ASN A 164 -2.18 -11.47 10.25
C ASN A 164 -1.98 -11.99 11.68
N ASP A 165 -2.31 -13.25 11.93
CA ASP A 165 -2.16 -13.90 13.23
C ASP A 165 -1.37 -15.19 13.07
N VAL A 166 -0.39 -15.39 13.94
CA VAL A 166 0.33 -16.66 14.13
C VAL A 166 0.20 -17.07 15.58
N ILE A 167 -0.20 -18.31 15.82
CA ILE A 167 -0.29 -18.89 17.16
C ILE A 167 0.74 -20.00 17.28
N PHE A 168 1.63 -19.86 18.26
CA PHE A 168 2.46 -20.95 18.76
C PHE A 168 1.68 -21.66 19.87
N LYS A 169 1.38 -22.93 19.67
CA LYS A 169 0.78 -23.80 20.68
C LYS A 169 1.85 -24.75 21.18
N GLU A 170 2.40 -24.45 22.34
CA GLU A 170 3.41 -25.28 22.98
C GLU A 170 2.74 -26.45 23.72
N ALA A 171 3.15 -27.68 23.41
CA ALA A 171 2.57 -28.86 24.05
C ALA A 171 3.20 -29.23 25.41
N THR A 172 4.49 -28.93 25.65
CA THR A 172 5.16 -29.17 26.96
C THR A 172 6.63 -28.71 26.99
N GLY A 173 7.04 -28.07 28.10
CA GLY A 173 8.40 -28.16 28.66
C GLY A 173 9.57 -27.58 27.85
N ILE A 174 9.34 -26.64 26.92
CA ILE A 174 10.42 -26.08 26.10
C ILE A 174 11.24 -25.08 26.92
N THR A 175 12.57 -25.22 26.85
CA THR A 175 13.55 -24.46 27.66
C THR A 175 14.32 -23.41 26.87
N THR A 176 14.14 -23.33 25.54
CA THR A 176 14.78 -22.33 24.69
C THR A 176 13.72 -21.53 23.92
N ASP A 177 13.47 -20.32 24.42
CA ASP A 177 12.44 -19.39 23.97
C ASP A 177 13.01 -18.46 22.91
N THR A 178 13.09 -18.93 21.67
CA THR A 178 13.45 -18.04 20.57
C THR A 178 12.32 -17.94 19.57
N VAL A 179 12.21 -16.76 18.98
CA VAL A 179 11.39 -16.49 17.81
C VAL A 179 12.36 -16.21 16.65
N LYS A 180 12.12 -16.87 15.52
CA LYS A 180 12.80 -16.62 14.26
C LYS A 180 11.77 -16.10 13.27
N VAL A 181 12.02 -14.93 12.69
CA VAL A 181 11.20 -14.34 11.63
C VAL A 181 12.04 -14.32 10.36
N THR A 182 11.53 -14.94 9.30
CA THR A 182 12.19 -14.96 7.99
C THR A 182 11.43 -14.08 7.03
N ALA A 183 12.11 -13.09 6.46
CA ALA A 183 11.60 -12.22 5.39
C ALA A 183 12.63 -12.14 4.26
N ALA A 184 12.15 -12.17 3.01
CA ALA A 184 13.02 -12.28 1.83
C ALA A 184 13.83 -11.01 1.53
N LEU A 185 13.21 -9.83 1.64
CA LEU A 185 13.79 -8.54 1.22
C LEU A 185 13.54 -7.43 2.26
N ALA A 186 13.41 -7.79 3.54
CA ALA A 186 13.06 -6.82 4.56
C ALA A 186 14.16 -5.76 4.76
N SER A 187 13.79 -4.49 4.72
CA SER A 187 14.62 -3.37 5.16
C SER A 187 14.61 -3.19 6.68
N TYR A 188 13.57 -3.73 7.35
CA TYR A 188 13.48 -3.77 8.81
C TYR A 188 12.59 -4.94 9.25
N ILE A 189 13.00 -5.61 10.34
CA ILE A 189 12.19 -6.58 11.07
C ILE A 189 12.26 -6.20 12.55
N GLY A 190 11.11 -6.15 13.22
CA GLY A 190 11.05 -5.92 14.66
C GLY A 190 9.97 -6.75 15.32
N ILE A 191 10.17 -7.02 16.61
CA ILE A 191 9.17 -7.60 17.51
C ILE A 191 8.92 -6.67 18.68
N SER A 192 7.67 -6.57 19.09
CA SER A 192 7.22 -5.77 20.22
C SER A 192 6.35 -6.60 21.14
N TYR A 193 6.64 -6.58 22.44
CA TYR A 193 5.86 -7.30 23.46
C TYR A 193 4.87 -6.39 24.20
N ASN A 194 4.86 -5.10 23.86
CA ASN A 194 4.01 -4.07 24.47
C ASN A 194 3.21 -3.33 23.39
N ASN A 195 2.68 -4.08 22.43
CA ASN A 195 1.78 -3.57 21.38
C ASN A 195 2.34 -2.39 20.56
N GLY A 196 3.64 -2.43 20.26
CA GLY A 196 4.32 -1.48 19.39
C GLY A 196 4.96 -0.28 20.09
N SER A 197 4.87 -0.18 21.42
CA SER A 197 5.50 0.95 22.15
C SER A 197 7.04 0.86 22.15
N THR A 198 7.60 -0.34 22.27
CA THR A 198 9.04 -0.59 22.11
C THR A 198 9.28 -1.74 21.13
N TRP A 199 10.39 -1.67 20.40
CA TRP A 199 10.74 -2.63 19.36
C TRP A 199 12.14 -3.20 19.58
N THR A 200 12.23 -4.51 19.56
CA THR A 200 13.50 -5.24 19.43
C THR A 200 13.72 -5.55 17.96
N THR A 201 14.80 -5.03 17.38
CA THR A 201 15.18 -5.31 15.99
C THR A 201 15.62 -6.77 15.84
N LEU A 202 15.14 -7.42 14.79
CA LEU A 202 15.47 -8.79 14.44
C LEU A 202 16.32 -8.84 13.16
N THR A 203 17.08 -9.92 13.00
CA THR A 203 17.75 -10.25 11.73
C THR A 203 16.97 -11.39 11.05
N SER A 204 16.71 -11.25 9.75
CA SER A 204 15.95 -12.24 8.99
C SER A 204 16.59 -13.63 9.10
N GLY A 205 15.77 -14.64 9.42
CA GLY A 205 16.23 -16.03 9.53
C GLY A 205 17.09 -16.34 10.77
N THR A 206 17.31 -15.36 11.66
CA THR A 206 18.08 -15.54 12.89
C THR A 206 17.15 -15.69 14.08
N ALA A 207 17.33 -16.77 14.85
CA ALA A 207 16.60 -16.99 16.09
C ALA A 207 16.98 -15.93 17.14
N THR A 208 15.97 -15.30 17.74
CA THR A 208 16.15 -14.26 18.76
C THR A 208 15.44 -14.66 20.04
N ALA A 209 16.11 -14.57 21.18
CA ALA A 209 15.53 -14.90 22.48
C ALA A 209 14.34 -13.99 22.82
N VAL A 210 13.27 -14.58 23.30
CA VAL A 210 12.15 -13.86 23.90
C VAL A 210 12.50 -13.58 25.36
N PRO A 211 12.39 -12.33 25.84
CA PRO A 211 12.67 -12.02 27.24
C PRO A 211 11.74 -12.82 28.15
N GLU A 212 12.29 -13.40 29.22
CA GLU A 212 11.56 -14.26 30.18
C GLU A 212 10.28 -13.57 30.70
N ALA A 213 10.35 -12.27 31.00
CA ALA A 213 9.21 -11.48 31.48
C ALA A 213 8.03 -11.40 30.50
N ASN A 214 8.28 -11.64 29.20
CA ASN A 214 7.27 -11.65 28.16
C ASN A 214 6.79 -13.06 27.81
N TRP A 215 7.48 -14.09 28.30
CA TRP A 215 7.07 -15.47 28.08
C TRP A 215 5.90 -15.83 29.01
N PRO A 216 4.83 -16.48 28.51
CA PRO A 216 3.69 -16.81 29.34
C PRO A 216 4.05 -17.94 30.33
N ALA A 217 3.47 -17.86 31.54
CA ALA A 217 3.44 -19.00 32.45
C ALA A 217 2.60 -20.15 31.87
N ALA A 218 2.74 -21.36 32.43
CA ALA A 218 1.91 -22.51 32.05
C ALA A 218 0.41 -22.19 32.15
N GLY A 219 -0.36 -22.62 31.15
CA GLY A 219 -1.78 -22.32 31.00
C GLY A 219 -2.11 -20.86 30.67
N LYS A 220 -1.15 -20.05 30.22
CA LYS A 220 -1.34 -18.63 29.85
C LYS A 220 -1.02 -18.36 28.39
N LEU A 221 -1.48 -17.19 27.95
CA LEU A 221 -1.31 -16.65 26.60
C LEU A 221 -0.58 -15.31 26.69
N THR A 222 0.44 -15.14 25.86
CA THR A 222 1.09 -13.84 25.62
C THR A 222 0.81 -13.41 24.18
N LYS A 223 0.85 -12.10 23.95
CA LYS A 223 0.81 -11.48 22.62
C LYS A 223 2.09 -10.69 22.37
N ALA A 224 2.68 -10.88 21.21
CA ALA A 224 3.69 -10.00 20.62
C ALA A 224 3.20 -9.48 19.26
N LEU A 225 3.78 -8.40 18.79
CA LEU A 225 3.53 -7.80 17.49
C LEU A 225 4.81 -7.82 16.68
N ILE A 226 4.76 -8.41 15.50
CA ILE A 226 5.86 -8.44 14.54
C ILE A 226 5.59 -7.36 13.49
N LYS A 227 6.63 -6.60 13.14
CA LYS A 227 6.62 -5.57 12.11
C LYS A 227 7.69 -5.87 11.09
N VAL A 228 7.31 -5.92 9.83
CA VAL A 228 8.24 -6.06 8.72
C VAL A 228 8.03 -4.91 7.75
N LYS A 229 9.14 -4.26 7.37
CA LYS A 229 9.19 -3.26 6.31
C LYS A 229 10.00 -3.80 5.15
N GLU A 230 9.56 -3.47 3.94
CA GLU A 230 10.24 -3.76 2.69
C GLU A 230 10.08 -2.52 1.80
N THR A 231 11.13 -2.12 1.10
CA THR A 231 11.11 -0.90 0.28
C THR A 231 10.04 -1.01 -0.80
N GLY A 232 9.17 0.00 -0.91
CA GLY A 232 8.12 0.06 -1.91
C GLY A 232 6.91 -0.84 -1.64
N LYS A 233 6.75 -1.31 -0.40
CA LYS A 233 5.62 -2.11 0.08
C LYS A 233 5.08 -1.59 1.41
N ALA A 234 3.80 -1.83 1.65
CA ALA A 234 3.14 -1.50 2.90
C ALA A 234 3.82 -2.24 4.06
N THR A 235 3.93 -1.59 5.21
CA THR A 235 4.42 -2.26 6.42
C THR A 235 3.48 -3.40 6.78
N ARG A 236 4.03 -4.61 6.97
CA ARG A 236 3.24 -5.77 7.41
C ARG A 236 3.33 -5.90 8.93
N PHE A 237 2.17 -6.07 9.56
CA PHE A 237 2.06 -6.39 10.97
C PHE A 237 1.46 -7.78 11.16
N VAL A 238 2.06 -8.58 12.04
CA VAL A 238 1.54 -9.90 12.40
C VAL A 238 1.47 -10.00 13.92
N ASN A 239 0.31 -10.37 14.46
CA ASN A 239 0.19 -10.73 15.86
C ASN A 239 0.78 -12.13 16.06
N LEU A 240 1.74 -12.24 16.97
CA LEU A 240 2.24 -13.52 17.45
C LEU A 240 1.60 -13.81 18.80
N PHE A 241 0.82 -14.88 18.85
CA PHE A 241 0.27 -15.41 20.08
C PHE A 241 1.09 -16.61 20.52
N ILE A 242 1.51 -16.59 21.79
CA ILE A 242 2.27 -17.69 22.38
C ILE A 242 1.38 -18.29 23.46
N ALA A 243 0.86 -19.48 23.19
CA ALA A 243 0.01 -20.24 24.11
C ALA A 243 0.84 -21.37 24.72
N ARG A 244 0.98 -21.35 26.04
CA ARG A 244 1.70 -22.36 26.79
C ARG A 244 0.73 -23.29 27.50
N ALA A 245 0.86 -24.59 27.27
CA ALA A 245 0.13 -25.62 28.00
C ALA A 245 0.39 -25.56 29.51
#